data_AF-A0A6L7Y7D2-F1
#
_entry.id   AF-A0A6L7Y7D2-F1
#
_cell.length_a   1.000
_cell.length_b   1.000
_cell.length_c   1.000
_cell.angle_alpha   90.00
_cell.angle_beta   90.00
_cell.angle_gamma   90.00
#
_symmetry.space_group_name_H-M   'P 1'
#
loop_
_entity.id
_entity.type
_entity.pdbx_description
1 polymer ?
#
loop_
_entity_poly.entity_id
_entity_poly.type
_entity_poly.pdbx_seq_one_letter_code
_entity_poly.pdbx_strand_id
1 'polypeptide(L)'
;MTSDDRWQQAADAPGHRLAPLDGAGLVGGVSLDVRLGPRSSVGSTYFRCYLATADGRTTSPVVFGLQNDGAYPGFNWVEVLDYFASVPLDGGGTFEVTAGVERALFERLASIVPPGGHFMAEYDSVARSLTARALSARVPPVATPLGALLFEVGCGVAFRDWYISEGGREGPRKLQGFRALDDDHARTRGLEAADALDAFLAERGGLSTDLREVTFPLAESVLGELRRRFGGS
;
A
#
# COMPACT_ATOMS: atom_id res chain seq x y z
N MET A 1 6.17 -22.81 -24.04
CA MET A 1 5.38 -22.37 -22.87
C MET A 1 5.38 -20.86 -22.88
N THR A 2 4.24 -20.27 -23.21
CA THR A 2 4.04 -18.82 -23.06
C THR A 2 4.08 -18.47 -21.58
N SER A 3 4.47 -17.25 -21.25
CA SER A 3 4.66 -16.76 -19.87
C SER A 3 3.42 -16.88 -18.97
N ASP A 4 2.23 -17.07 -19.53
CA ASP A 4 0.95 -17.08 -18.81
C ASP A 4 0.57 -18.43 -18.19
N ASP A 5 1.11 -19.56 -18.65
CA ASP A 5 0.81 -20.90 -18.09
C ASP A 5 1.25 -21.07 -16.62
N ARG A 6 1.97 -20.09 -16.06
CA ARG A 6 2.47 -20.09 -14.68
C ARG A 6 1.61 -19.27 -13.71
N TRP A 7 0.48 -18.75 -14.18
CA TRP A 7 -0.45 -17.97 -13.38
C TRP A 7 -1.75 -18.76 -13.15
N GLN A 8 -2.12 -18.97 -11.89
CA GLN A 8 -3.35 -19.65 -11.50
C GLN A 8 -4.26 -18.73 -10.67
N GLN A 9 -5.56 -19.01 -10.59
CA GLN A 9 -6.43 -18.26 -9.67
C GLN A 9 -5.98 -18.50 -8.23
N ALA A 10 -6.05 -17.47 -7.39
CA ALA A 10 -5.71 -17.63 -5.99
C ALA A 10 -6.74 -18.51 -5.28
N ALA A 11 -8.02 -18.48 -5.72
CA ALA A 11 -9.06 -19.38 -5.23
C ALA A 11 -8.73 -20.88 -5.42
N ASP A 12 -7.95 -21.23 -6.46
CA ASP A 12 -7.53 -22.62 -6.73
C ASP A 12 -6.43 -23.11 -5.76
N ALA A 13 -5.88 -22.22 -4.92
CA ALA A 13 -4.87 -22.51 -3.92
C ALA A 13 -5.36 -22.12 -2.51
N PRO A 14 -6.38 -22.79 -1.93
CA PRO A 14 -7.08 -22.35 -0.73
C PRO A 14 -6.21 -22.24 0.54
N GLY A 15 -5.03 -22.87 0.57
CA GLY A 15 -4.06 -22.70 1.65
C GLY A 15 -3.21 -21.44 1.56
N HIS A 16 -3.25 -20.71 0.45
CA HIS A 16 -2.46 -19.52 0.21
C HIS A 16 -3.09 -18.28 0.85
N ARG A 17 -2.28 -17.37 1.41
CA ARG A 17 -2.77 -16.15 2.11
C ARG A 17 -3.63 -15.23 1.24
N LEU A 18 -3.36 -15.20 -0.06
CA LEU A 18 -4.09 -14.39 -1.04
C LEU A 18 -5.40 -15.04 -1.52
N ALA A 19 -5.64 -16.33 -1.26
CA ALA A 19 -6.83 -17.04 -1.75
C ALA A 19 -8.15 -16.37 -1.31
N PRO A 20 -8.32 -15.91 -0.06
CA PRO A 20 -9.55 -15.24 0.37
C PRO A 20 -9.81 -13.88 -0.29
N LEU A 21 -8.82 -13.32 -0.99
CA LEU A 21 -8.97 -12.02 -1.66
C LEU A 21 -9.52 -12.17 -3.08
N ASP A 22 -9.48 -13.37 -3.66
CA ASP A 22 -10.01 -13.65 -4.99
C ASP A 22 -11.54 -13.60 -4.97
N GLY A 23 -12.13 -12.81 -5.88
CA GLY A 23 -13.55 -12.49 -5.91
C GLY A 23 -14.00 -11.51 -4.82
N ALA A 24 -13.11 -11.02 -3.96
CA ALA A 24 -13.49 -10.11 -2.88
C ALA A 24 -14.02 -8.77 -3.44
N GLY A 25 -15.18 -8.35 -2.94
CA GLY A 25 -15.79 -7.07 -3.28
C GLY A 25 -15.00 -5.87 -2.75
N LEU A 26 -14.89 -4.86 -3.60
CA LEU A 26 -14.43 -3.50 -3.31
C LEU A 26 -15.64 -2.55 -3.32
N VAL A 27 -15.41 -1.24 -3.40
CA VAL A 27 -16.49 -0.25 -3.51
C VAL A 27 -17.04 -0.17 -4.94
N GLY A 28 -18.30 0.26 -5.08
CA GLY A 28 -18.90 0.55 -6.38
C GLY A 28 -19.18 -0.68 -7.26
N GLY A 29 -19.34 -1.87 -6.66
CA GLY A 29 -19.60 -3.11 -7.41
C GLY A 29 -18.37 -3.69 -8.10
N VAL A 30 -17.18 -3.16 -7.83
CA VAL A 30 -15.90 -3.69 -8.31
C VAL A 30 -15.49 -4.89 -7.45
N SER A 31 -14.88 -5.92 -8.03
CA SER A 31 -14.28 -7.03 -7.29
C SER A 31 -12.87 -7.36 -7.78
N LEU A 32 -12.11 -8.06 -6.93
CA LEU A 32 -10.76 -8.51 -7.25
C LEU A 32 -10.79 -9.84 -8.04
N ASP A 33 -9.96 -9.95 -9.06
CA ASP A 33 -9.49 -11.23 -9.62
C ASP A 33 -7.99 -11.33 -9.28
N VAL A 34 -7.63 -12.33 -8.47
CA VAL A 34 -6.27 -12.47 -7.97
C VAL A 34 -5.60 -13.68 -8.61
N ARG A 35 -4.44 -13.46 -9.22
CA ARG A 35 -3.63 -14.51 -9.85
C ARG A 35 -2.34 -14.73 -9.06
N LEU A 36 -2.02 -15.98 -8.76
CA LEU A 36 -0.76 -16.40 -8.17
C LEU A 36 0.20 -16.82 -9.28
N GLY A 37 1.39 -16.24 -9.26
CA GLY A 37 2.46 -16.53 -10.19
C GLY A 37 3.52 -17.48 -9.60
N PRO A 38 4.69 -17.56 -10.25
CA PRO A 38 5.79 -18.37 -9.73
C PRO A 38 6.30 -17.86 -8.38
N ARG A 39 7.06 -18.69 -7.66
CA ARG A 39 7.82 -18.24 -6.48
C ARG A 39 9.14 -17.60 -6.89
N SER A 40 9.55 -16.57 -6.17
CA SER A 40 10.87 -15.96 -6.29
C SER A 40 11.95 -16.91 -5.75
N SER A 41 13.22 -16.57 -5.99
CA SER A 41 14.37 -17.32 -5.47
C SER A 41 14.43 -17.37 -3.93
N VAL A 42 13.77 -16.42 -3.26
CA VAL A 42 13.71 -16.33 -1.79
C VAL A 42 12.39 -16.89 -1.23
N GLY A 43 11.58 -17.53 -2.07
CA GLY A 43 10.36 -18.23 -1.65
C GLY A 43 9.09 -17.38 -1.62
N SER A 44 9.15 -16.10 -1.96
CA SER A 44 7.95 -15.24 -2.00
C SER A 44 7.11 -15.54 -3.25
N THR A 45 5.79 -15.45 -3.16
CA THR A 45 4.88 -15.73 -4.29
C THR A 45 4.56 -14.43 -5.03
N TYR A 46 4.80 -14.40 -6.34
CA TYR A 46 4.31 -13.29 -7.17
C TYR A 46 2.79 -13.32 -7.24
N PHE A 47 2.15 -12.15 -7.25
CA PHE A 47 0.72 -12.04 -7.46
C PHE A 47 0.36 -10.88 -8.38
N ARG A 48 -0.80 -10.99 -9.01
CA ARG A 48 -1.42 -9.93 -9.79
C ARG A 48 -2.86 -9.75 -9.33
N CYS A 49 -3.30 -8.51 -9.18
CA CYS A 49 -4.70 -8.18 -9.00
C CYS A 49 -5.23 -7.53 -10.26
N TYR A 50 -6.34 -8.05 -10.76
CA TYR A 50 -7.16 -7.45 -11.80
C TYR A 50 -8.47 -6.96 -11.16
N LEU A 51 -9.17 -6.06 -11.83
CA LEU A 51 -10.49 -5.61 -11.39
C LEU A 51 -11.56 -6.17 -12.32
N ALA A 52 -12.62 -6.74 -11.74
CA ALA A 52 -13.86 -7.02 -12.45
C ALA A 52 -14.85 -5.90 -12.12
N THR A 53 -15.44 -5.30 -13.16
CA THR A 53 -16.37 -4.18 -13.05
C THR A 53 -17.64 -4.48 -13.85
N ALA A 54 -18.64 -3.59 -13.80
CA ALA A 54 -19.84 -3.73 -14.62
C ALA A 54 -19.55 -3.64 -16.13
N ASP A 55 -18.50 -2.92 -16.51
CA ASP A 55 -18.13 -2.64 -17.91
C ASP A 55 -17.11 -3.64 -18.48
N GLY A 56 -16.68 -4.61 -17.66
CA GLY A 56 -15.73 -5.64 -18.05
C GLY A 56 -14.61 -5.85 -17.03
N ARG A 57 -13.71 -6.77 -17.35
CA ARG A 57 -12.52 -7.09 -16.56
C ARG A 57 -11.33 -6.31 -17.08
N THR A 58 -10.44 -5.88 -16.20
CA THR A 58 -9.19 -5.26 -16.63
C THR A 58 -8.32 -6.29 -17.36
N THR A 59 -7.71 -5.88 -18.47
CA THR A 59 -6.81 -6.72 -19.27
C THR A 59 -5.37 -6.67 -18.76
N SER A 60 -5.03 -5.60 -18.04
CA SER A 60 -3.78 -5.45 -17.29
C SER A 60 -4.05 -5.46 -15.79
N PRO A 61 -3.10 -5.93 -14.97
CA PRO A 61 -3.27 -5.89 -13.52
C PRO A 61 -3.23 -4.45 -13.01
N VAL A 62 -4.09 -4.14 -12.04
CA VAL A 62 -4.02 -2.88 -11.26
C VAL A 62 -2.87 -2.91 -10.28
N VAL A 63 -2.53 -4.10 -9.77
CA VAL A 63 -1.38 -4.34 -8.89
C VAL A 63 -0.60 -5.55 -9.38
N PHE A 64 0.72 -5.40 -9.45
CA PHE A 64 1.66 -6.52 -9.48
C PHE A 64 2.50 -6.47 -8.20
N GLY A 65 2.70 -7.62 -7.57
CA GLY A 65 3.32 -7.66 -6.25
C GLY A 65 3.93 -8.99 -5.87
N LEU A 66 4.47 -9.02 -4.66
CA LEU A 66 5.01 -10.17 -3.98
C LEU A 66 4.35 -10.33 -2.61
N GLN A 67 4.07 -11.57 -2.24
CA GLN A 67 3.63 -11.91 -0.90
C GLN A 67 4.59 -12.93 -0.32
N ASN A 68 4.97 -12.72 0.94
CA ASN A 68 5.80 -13.65 1.67
C ASN A 68 5.16 -13.97 3.02
N ASP A 69 5.29 -15.22 3.42
CA ASP A 69 4.86 -15.72 4.71
C ASP A 69 5.96 -16.61 5.33
N GLY A 70 5.97 -16.66 6.65
CA GLY A 70 6.94 -17.49 7.38
C GLY A 70 6.92 -17.24 8.88
N ALA A 71 7.90 -17.81 9.57
CA ALA A 71 8.06 -17.61 11.01
C ALA A 71 8.28 -16.13 11.34
N TYR A 72 7.75 -15.66 12.47
CA TYR A 72 8.06 -14.33 12.98
C TYR A 72 9.47 -14.31 13.63
N PRO A 73 10.24 -13.20 13.57
CA PRO A 73 10.00 -11.94 12.87
C PRO A 73 10.58 -11.91 11.44
N GLY A 74 9.97 -11.13 10.54
CA GLY A 74 10.60 -10.68 9.28
C GLY A 74 10.10 -11.31 7.98
N PHE A 75 9.38 -12.44 8.02
CA PHE A 75 8.94 -13.13 6.80
C PHE A 75 7.53 -12.78 6.33
N ASN A 76 6.74 -12.08 7.16
CA ASN A 76 5.34 -11.81 6.86
C ASN A 76 5.15 -10.41 6.27
N TRP A 77 5.00 -10.35 4.96
CA TRP A 77 4.84 -9.09 4.25
C TRP A 77 4.12 -9.20 2.92
N VAL A 78 3.56 -8.07 2.51
CA VAL A 78 3.04 -7.83 1.16
C VAL A 78 3.81 -6.67 0.55
N GLU A 79 4.12 -6.80 -0.73
CA GLU A 79 4.82 -5.79 -1.51
C GLU A 79 4.07 -5.52 -2.81
N VAL A 80 3.68 -4.26 -3.03
CA VAL A 80 3.20 -3.77 -4.32
C VAL A 80 4.39 -3.26 -5.12
N LEU A 81 4.76 -3.99 -6.16
CA LEU A 81 5.88 -3.70 -7.05
C LEU A 81 5.52 -2.72 -8.16
N ASP A 82 4.28 -2.79 -8.64
CA ASP A 82 3.71 -1.85 -9.61
C ASP A 82 2.24 -1.57 -9.26
N TYR A 83 1.83 -0.33 -9.43
CA TYR A 83 0.44 0.12 -9.28
C TYR A 83 0.02 0.98 -10.48
N PHE A 84 -1.15 0.68 -11.05
CA PHE A 84 -1.70 1.39 -12.20
C PHE A 84 -3.05 2.00 -11.84
N ALA A 85 -3.12 3.34 -11.76
CA ALA A 85 -4.37 4.05 -11.47
C ALA A 85 -5.36 4.10 -12.64
N SER A 86 -4.94 3.69 -13.83
CA SER A 86 -5.72 3.71 -15.07
C SER A 86 -5.39 2.43 -15.85
N VAL A 87 -6.40 1.58 -16.08
CA VAL A 87 -6.19 0.23 -16.64
C VAL A 87 -7.20 -0.11 -17.73
N PRO A 88 -6.77 -0.70 -18.86
CA PRO A 88 -7.67 -1.04 -19.97
C PRO A 88 -8.65 -2.17 -19.62
N LEU A 89 -9.88 -2.08 -20.12
CA LEU A 89 -10.93 -3.10 -20.00
C LEU A 89 -10.98 -4.01 -21.24
N ASP A 90 -11.46 -5.24 -21.07
CA ASP A 90 -11.61 -6.23 -22.15
C ASP A 90 -12.74 -5.89 -23.14
N GLY A 91 -13.78 -5.20 -22.67
CA GLY A 91 -14.83 -4.61 -23.50
C GLY A 91 -14.42 -3.34 -24.26
N GLY A 92 -13.17 -2.88 -24.10
CA GLY A 92 -12.69 -1.59 -24.59
C GLY A 92 -12.88 -0.47 -23.57
N GLY A 93 -12.15 0.63 -23.76
CA GLY A 93 -12.08 1.73 -22.79
C GLY A 93 -11.12 1.48 -21.64
N THR A 94 -11.18 2.36 -20.65
CA THR A 94 -10.24 2.41 -19.52
C THR A 94 -11.00 2.59 -18.22
N PHE A 95 -10.62 1.83 -17.20
CA PHE A 95 -11.11 1.99 -15.85
C PHE A 95 -10.14 2.86 -15.04
N GLU A 96 -10.64 3.97 -14.50
CA GLU A 96 -9.90 4.85 -13.59
C GLU A 96 -10.13 4.40 -12.14
N VAL A 97 -9.05 4.00 -11.47
CA VAL A 97 -9.07 3.53 -10.09
C VAL A 97 -9.29 4.73 -9.18
N THR A 98 -10.51 4.86 -8.68
CA THR A 98 -10.85 5.91 -7.70
C THR A 98 -10.13 5.68 -6.36
N ALA A 99 -9.96 6.74 -5.58
CA ALA A 99 -9.39 6.65 -4.23
C ALA A 99 -10.13 5.64 -3.33
N GLY A 100 -11.45 5.51 -3.48
CA GLY A 100 -12.24 4.51 -2.74
C GLY A 100 -11.91 3.06 -3.14
N VAL A 101 -11.72 2.81 -4.44
CA VAL A 101 -11.32 1.49 -4.95
C VAL A 101 -9.88 1.17 -4.54
N GLU A 102 -8.97 2.14 -4.64
CA GLU A 102 -7.59 2.00 -4.18
C GLU A 102 -7.52 1.67 -2.69
N ARG A 103 -8.22 2.44 -1.86
CA ARG A 103 -8.29 2.20 -0.41
C ARG A 103 -8.82 0.82 -0.10
N ALA A 104 -9.93 0.42 -0.71
CA ALA A 104 -10.50 -0.91 -0.50
C ALA A 104 -9.54 -2.03 -0.95
N LEU A 105 -8.86 -1.87 -2.08
CA LEU A 105 -7.85 -2.82 -2.55
C LEU A 105 -6.69 -2.95 -1.55
N PHE A 106 -6.14 -1.83 -1.11
CA PHE A 106 -5.06 -1.81 -0.13
C PHE A 106 -5.51 -2.38 1.22
N GLU A 107 -6.76 -2.18 1.62
CA GLU A 107 -7.34 -2.78 2.82
C GLU A 107 -7.40 -4.32 2.70
N ARG A 108 -7.79 -4.85 1.53
CA ARG A 108 -7.75 -6.30 1.26
C ARG A 108 -6.33 -6.84 1.36
N LEU A 109 -5.35 -6.20 0.74
CA LEU A 109 -3.95 -6.61 0.81
C LEU A 109 -3.38 -6.48 2.23
N ALA A 110 -3.71 -5.42 2.95
CA ALA A 110 -3.26 -5.22 4.34
C ALA A 110 -3.84 -6.28 5.28
N SER A 111 -5.04 -6.80 5.01
CA SER A 111 -5.71 -7.80 5.86
C SER A 111 -4.95 -9.12 5.99
N ILE A 112 -4.09 -9.44 5.03
CA ILE A 112 -3.26 -10.66 5.07
C ILE A 112 -1.90 -10.43 5.74
N VAL A 113 -1.58 -9.18 6.12
CA VAL A 113 -0.37 -8.85 6.88
C VAL A 113 -0.67 -9.07 8.38
N PRO A 114 -0.02 -10.05 9.04
CA PRO A 114 -0.27 -10.32 10.46
C PRO A 114 0.37 -9.23 11.36
N PRO A 115 0.01 -9.18 12.66
CA PRO A 115 0.67 -8.31 13.63
C PRO A 115 2.20 -8.42 13.57
N GLY A 116 2.88 -7.28 13.64
CA GLY A 116 4.34 -7.17 13.48
C GLY A 116 4.87 -7.43 12.06
N GLY A 117 4.00 -7.70 11.08
CA GLY A 117 4.33 -7.73 9.65
C GLY A 117 4.41 -6.33 9.04
N HIS A 118 4.62 -6.27 7.73
CA HIS A 118 4.71 -4.99 7.01
C HIS A 118 4.12 -5.04 5.60
N PHE A 119 3.70 -3.87 5.12
CA PHE A 119 3.20 -3.65 3.77
C PHE A 119 4.10 -2.62 3.08
N MET A 120 4.73 -3.02 1.98
CA MET A 120 5.54 -2.17 1.12
C MET A 120 4.80 -1.82 -0.16
N ALA A 121 4.98 -0.59 -0.64
CA ALA A 121 4.52 -0.20 -1.96
C ALA A 121 5.55 0.72 -2.63
N GLU A 122 5.77 0.49 -3.92
CA GLU A 122 6.56 1.38 -4.76
C GLU A 122 5.97 2.80 -4.79
N TYR A 123 6.82 3.79 -5.03
CA TYR A 123 6.37 5.16 -5.28
C TYR A 123 7.07 5.87 -6.45
N ASP A 124 7.71 5.11 -7.33
CA ASP A 124 8.36 5.63 -8.54
C ASP A 124 7.39 5.85 -9.70
N SER A 125 6.22 5.21 -9.68
CA SER A 125 5.21 5.38 -10.70
C SER A 125 4.65 6.80 -10.75
N VAL A 126 4.12 7.18 -11.92
CA VAL A 126 3.47 8.49 -12.13
C VAL A 126 2.33 8.71 -11.13
N ALA A 127 1.57 7.65 -10.83
CA ALA A 127 0.48 7.66 -9.85
C ALA A 127 0.95 7.99 -8.42
N ARG A 128 2.24 7.82 -8.12
CA ARG A 128 2.85 8.03 -6.80
C ARG A 128 3.82 9.21 -6.76
N SER A 129 3.90 10.01 -7.82
CA SER A 129 4.81 11.16 -7.93
C SER A 129 4.69 12.16 -6.78
N LEU A 130 3.48 12.40 -6.27
CA LEU A 130 3.25 13.28 -5.10
C LEU A 130 3.89 12.72 -3.83
N THR A 131 3.79 11.41 -3.59
CA THR A 131 4.48 10.74 -2.47
C THR A 131 5.99 10.91 -2.60
N ALA A 132 6.55 10.63 -3.79
CA ALA A 132 7.99 10.75 -4.03
C ALA A 132 8.51 12.17 -3.73
N ARG A 133 7.79 13.19 -4.22
CA ARG A 133 8.12 14.60 -4.01
C ARG A 133 7.98 15.01 -2.54
N ALA A 134 6.92 14.57 -1.85
CA ALA A 134 6.71 14.85 -0.44
C ALA A 134 7.82 14.25 0.44
N LEU A 135 8.19 12.98 0.23
CA LEU A 135 9.31 12.33 0.93
C LEU A 135 10.64 13.06 0.68
N SER A 136 10.88 13.47 -0.56
CA SER A 136 12.09 14.24 -0.93
C SER A 136 12.14 15.61 -0.23
N ALA A 137 10.98 16.21 0.02
CA ALA A 137 10.81 17.44 0.79
C ALA A 137 10.76 17.22 2.33
N ARG A 138 11.06 16.01 2.81
CA ARG A 138 11.06 15.62 4.23
C ARG A 138 9.70 15.74 4.93
N VAL A 139 8.61 15.63 4.19
CA VAL A 139 7.28 15.44 4.79
C VAL A 139 7.30 14.14 5.60
N PRO A 140 6.75 14.12 6.85
CA PRO A 140 6.63 12.89 7.62
C PRO A 140 5.96 11.80 6.77
N PRO A 141 6.49 10.56 6.70
CA PRO A 141 5.96 9.56 5.78
C PRO A 141 4.45 9.33 5.90
N VAL A 142 3.92 9.32 7.12
CA VAL A 142 2.49 9.16 7.41
C VAL A 142 1.61 10.30 6.85
N ALA A 143 2.19 11.47 6.57
CA ALA A 143 1.52 12.63 5.97
C ALA A 143 1.67 12.70 4.43
N THR A 144 2.25 11.66 3.81
CA THR A 144 2.29 11.52 2.34
C THR A 144 1.06 10.75 1.84
N PRO A 145 0.62 10.90 0.57
CA PRO A 145 -0.55 10.18 0.07
C PRO A 145 -0.49 8.66 0.28
N LEU A 146 0.65 8.04 -0.05
CA LEU A 146 0.83 6.59 0.15
C LEU A 146 0.95 6.24 1.64
N GLY A 147 1.66 7.03 2.44
CA GLY A 147 1.82 6.74 3.86
C GLY A 147 0.51 6.90 4.64
N ALA A 148 -0.31 7.89 4.33
CA ALA A 148 -1.65 8.05 4.89
C ALA A 148 -2.55 6.86 4.53
N LEU A 149 -2.53 6.42 3.26
CA LEU A 149 -3.23 5.21 2.84
C LEU A 149 -2.78 3.97 3.63
N LEU A 150 -1.46 3.77 3.79
CA LEU A 150 -0.91 2.66 4.58
C LEU A 150 -1.32 2.73 6.06
N PHE A 151 -1.38 3.94 6.64
CA PHE A 151 -1.90 4.17 7.98
C PHE A 151 -3.37 3.80 8.11
N GLU A 152 -4.21 4.24 7.18
CA GLU A 152 -5.65 3.96 7.17
C GLU A 152 -5.97 2.46 7.12
N VAL A 153 -5.17 1.67 6.40
CA VAL A 153 -5.36 0.21 6.29
C VAL A 153 -4.67 -0.59 7.42
N GLY A 154 -4.15 0.11 8.43
CA GLY A 154 -3.57 -0.49 9.64
C GLY A 154 -2.11 -0.91 9.53
N CYS A 155 -1.39 -0.44 8.51
CA CYS A 155 0.03 -0.69 8.27
C CYS A 155 0.84 0.62 8.34
N GLY A 156 0.63 1.46 9.35
CA GLY A 156 1.30 2.76 9.46
C GLY A 156 1.73 3.17 10.86
N VAL A 157 2.01 2.21 11.76
CA VAL A 157 2.56 2.58 13.09
C VAL A 157 4.04 2.95 13.02
N ALA A 158 4.72 2.55 11.96
CA ALA A 158 6.06 3.01 11.66
C ALA A 158 6.24 2.99 10.15
N PHE A 159 7.18 3.80 9.68
CA PHE A 159 7.54 3.84 8.28
C PHE A 159 9.04 3.72 8.10
N ARG A 160 9.43 3.02 7.03
CA ARG A 160 10.79 3.04 6.50
C ARG A 160 10.74 3.40 5.03
N ASP A 161 11.46 4.45 4.68
CA ASP A 161 11.64 4.87 3.29
C ASP A 161 12.89 4.18 2.72
N TRP A 162 12.69 3.31 1.74
CA TRP A 162 13.76 2.65 1.00
C TRP A 162 14.15 3.47 -0.21
N TYR A 163 14.88 4.55 0.05
CA TYR A 163 15.52 5.39 -0.95
C TYR A 163 16.93 4.87 -1.22
N ILE A 164 17.10 4.02 -2.25
CA ILE A 164 18.44 3.59 -2.66
C ILE A 164 18.95 4.58 -3.73
N SER A 165 19.81 5.49 -3.30
CA SER A 165 20.58 6.36 -4.19
C SER A 165 21.98 5.81 -4.39
N GLU A 166 22.14 4.73 -5.16
CA GLU A 166 23.47 4.31 -5.63
C GLU A 166 23.37 3.29 -6.78
N GLY A 167 23.72 3.70 -8.01
CA GLY A 167 24.26 2.78 -9.02
C GLY A 167 23.29 2.00 -9.94
N GLY A 168 21.99 2.29 -9.96
CA GLY A 168 21.08 1.86 -11.04
C GLY A 168 20.84 0.35 -11.19
N ARG A 169 21.21 -0.45 -10.18
CA ARG A 169 21.02 -1.92 -10.16
C ARG A 169 19.98 -2.41 -9.15
N GLU A 170 19.44 -1.53 -8.34
CA GLU A 170 18.52 -1.89 -7.26
C GLU A 170 17.10 -1.43 -7.61
N GLY A 171 16.11 -2.18 -7.12
CA GLY A 171 14.70 -2.04 -7.51
C GLY A 171 14.07 -0.67 -7.19
N PRO A 172 12.80 -0.46 -7.56
CA PRO A 172 12.12 0.82 -7.36
C PRO A 172 12.12 1.24 -5.89
N ARG A 173 12.06 2.55 -5.65
CA ARG A 173 11.91 3.12 -4.31
C ARG A 173 10.60 2.69 -3.68
N LYS A 174 10.63 2.37 -2.39
CA LYS A 174 9.49 1.77 -1.67
C LYS A 174 9.27 2.44 -0.33
N LEU A 175 8.01 2.67 -0.01
CA LEU A 175 7.60 3.03 1.34
C LEU A 175 7.11 1.77 2.05
N GLN A 176 7.76 1.42 3.15
CA GLN A 176 7.39 0.30 4.01
C GLN A 176 6.62 0.82 5.21
N GLY A 177 5.37 0.37 5.37
CA GLY A 177 4.54 0.63 6.52
C GLY A 177 4.41 -0.61 7.40
N PHE A 178 4.56 -0.46 8.71
CA PHE A 178 4.49 -1.56 9.67
C PHE A 178 3.11 -1.69 10.30
N ARG A 179 2.66 -2.93 10.51
CA ARG A 179 1.51 -3.24 11.38
C ARG A 179 1.99 -3.35 12.82
N ALA A 180 1.20 -2.84 13.77
CA ALA A 180 1.49 -2.99 15.19
C ALA A 180 1.65 -4.47 15.59
N LEU A 181 2.46 -4.69 16.61
CA LEU A 181 2.62 -6.02 17.22
C LEU A 181 1.43 -6.32 18.14
N ASP A 182 1.05 -5.31 18.92
CA ASP A 182 -0.02 -5.30 19.90
C ASP A 182 -0.50 -3.86 20.13
N ASP A 183 -1.47 -3.68 21.03
CA ASP A 183 -2.08 -2.38 21.32
C ASP A 183 -1.12 -1.40 22.02
N ASP A 184 -0.21 -1.89 22.87
CA ASP A 184 0.79 -1.06 23.55
C ASP A 184 1.82 -0.50 22.56
N HIS A 185 2.28 -1.34 21.63
CA HIS A 185 3.11 -0.91 20.51
C HIS A 185 2.36 0.09 19.64
N ALA A 186 1.07 -0.15 19.33
CA ALA A 186 0.25 0.79 18.56
C ALA A 186 0.13 2.15 19.25
N ARG A 187 -0.12 2.17 20.56
CA ARG A 187 -0.24 3.40 21.36
C ARG A 187 1.07 4.17 21.39
N THR A 188 2.18 3.49 21.71
CA THR A 188 3.50 4.12 21.81
C THR A 188 3.88 4.81 20.50
N ARG A 189 3.79 4.08 19.39
CA ARG A 189 4.10 4.60 18.06
C ARG A 189 3.11 5.68 17.60
N GLY A 190 1.84 5.55 17.98
CA GLY A 190 0.81 6.53 17.66
C GLY A 190 1.08 7.88 18.31
N LEU A 191 1.52 7.89 19.57
CA LEU A 191 1.91 9.12 20.27
C LEU A 191 3.16 9.76 19.64
N GLU A 192 4.19 8.96 19.32
CA GLU A 192 5.38 9.45 18.61
C GLU A 192 5.03 10.07 17.25
N ALA A 193 4.12 9.44 16.50
CA ALA A 193 3.66 9.96 15.22
C ALA A 193 2.86 11.26 15.39
N ALA A 194 2.04 11.37 16.46
CA ALA A 194 1.29 12.59 16.75
C ALA A 194 2.23 13.77 17.03
N ASP A 195 3.26 13.57 17.86
CA ASP A 195 4.26 14.59 18.17
C ASP A 195 5.01 15.05 16.90
N ALA A 196 5.38 14.10 16.02
CA ALA A 196 6.03 14.41 14.75
C ALA A 196 5.12 15.22 13.80
N LEU A 197 3.82 14.91 13.76
CA LEU A 197 2.84 15.63 12.96
C LEU A 197 2.57 17.03 13.51
N ASP A 198 2.51 17.20 14.83
CA ASP A 198 2.39 18.51 15.47
C ASP A 198 3.59 19.41 15.12
N ALA A 199 4.81 18.86 15.19
CA ALA A 199 6.02 19.58 14.79
C ALA A 199 5.99 19.98 13.30
N PHE A 200 5.56 19.06 12.43
CA PHE A 200 5.43 19.32 10.99
C PHE A 200 4.40 20.41 10.68
N LEU A 201 3.22 20.35 11.30
CA LEU A 201 2.15 21.33 11.08
C LEU A 201 2.49 22.72 11.66
N ALA A 202 3.34 22.79 12.68
CA ALA A 202 3.84 24.05 13.22
C ALA A 202 4.84 24.74 12.27
N GLU A 203 5.53 24.00 11.41
CA GLU A 203 6.49 24.53 10.46
C GLU A 203 5.78 25.22 9.28
N ARG A 204 5.96 26.54 9.13
CA ARG A 204 5.23 27.34 8.13
C ARG A 204 5.98 27.54 6.80
N GLY A 205 7.21 27.02 6.66
CA GLY A 205 8.10 27.24 5.50
C GLY A 205 8.56 25.96 4.80
N GLY A 206 9.33 26.11 3.71
CA GLY A 206 10.10 25.01 3.09
C GLY A 206 9.38 24.15 2.03
N LEU A 207 8.05 24.04 2.08
CA LEU A 207 7.27 23.25 1.12
C LEU A 207 6.63 24.10 0.03
N SER A 208 6.61 23.58 -1.20
CA SER A 208 5.85 24.17 -2.31
C SER A 208 4.35 24.14 -2.02
N THR A 209 3.60 25.10 -2.55
CA THR A 209 2.16 25.25 -2.31
C THR A 209 1.39 23.96 -2.60
N ASP A 210 1.68 23.31 -3.74
CA ASP A 210 1.00 22.10 -4.16
C ASP A 210 1.26 20.90 -3.23
N LEU A 211 2.47 20.79 -2.66
CA LEU A 211 2.75 19.76 -1.64
C LEU A 211 2.04 20.07 -0.34
N ARG A 212 1.95 21.34 0.07
CA ARG A 212 1.23 21.74 1.29
C ARG A 212 -0.26 21.44 1.18
N GLU A 213 -0.88 21.80 0.06
CA GLU A 213 -2.31 21.58 -0.20
C GLU A 213 -2.72 20.10 -0.08
N VAL A 214 -1.80 19.18 -0.37
CA VAL A 214 -2.04 17.74 -0.23
C VAL A 214 -1.64 17.21 1.15
N THR A 215 -0.44 17.56 1.63
CA THR A 215 0.16 16.91 2.81
C THR A 215 -0.37 17.45 4.14
N PHE A 216 -0.78 18.71 4.21
CA PHE A 216 -1.31 19.29 5.45
C PHE A 216 -2.67 18.70 5.82
N PRO A 217 -3.66 18.61 4.90
CA PRO A 217 -4.93 17.95 5.22
C PRO A 217 -4.76 16.48 5.62
N LEU A 218 -3.81 15.77 5.01
CA LEU A 218 -3.47 14.39 5.40
C LEU A 218 -2.87 14.35 6.81
N ALA A 219 -1.91 15.23 7.12
CA ALA A 219 -1.32 15.35 8.45
C ALA A 219 -2.39 15.65 9.51
N GLU A 220 -3.28 16.61 9.25
CA GLU A 220 -4.38 16.97 10.16
C GLU A 220 -5.35 15.79 10.38
N SER A 221 -5.71 15.08 9.30
CA SER A 221 -6.59 13.91 9.37
C SER A 221 -5.98 12.78 10.22
N VAL A 222 -4.72 12.42 9.93
CA VAL A 222 -3.99 11.38 10.66
C VAL A 222 -3.81 11.78 12.13
N LEU A 223 -3.40 13.03 12.40
CA LEU A 223 -3.23 13.54 13.76
C LEU A 223 -4.54 13.52 14.54
N GLY A 224 -5.65 13.91 13.91
CA GLY A 224 -6.99 13.84 14.50
C GLY A 224 -7.36 12.41 14.88
N GLU A 225 -7.06 11.43 14.02
CA GLU A 225 -7.31 10.02 14.30
C GLU A 225 -6.43 9.48 15.43
N LEU A 226 -5.12 9.78 15.41
CA LEU A 226 -4.19 9.40 16.48
C LEU A 226 -4.63 9.94 17.84
N ARG A 227 -5.05 11.20 17.90
CA ARG A 227 -5.58 11.83 19.13
C ARG A 227 -6.89 11.19 19.59
N ARG A 228 -7.80 10.85 18.67
CA ARG A 228 -9.03 10.12 19.00
C ARG A 228 -8.72 8.77 19.63
N ARG A 229 -7.71 8.07 19.09
CA ARG A 229 -7.39 6.69 19.45
C ARG A 229 -6.54 6.60 20.72
N PHE A 230 -5.65 7.56 20.96
CA PHE A 230 -4.63 7.48 22.02
C PHE A 230 -4.56 8.70 22.94
N GLY A 231 -5.25 9.80 22.63
CA GLY A 231 -5.21 11.05 23.38
C GLY A 231 -6.02 11.07 24.67
N GLY A 232 -6.69 9.97 25.03
CA GLY A 232 -7.31 9.78 26.33
C GLY A 232 -6.32 9.22 27.34
N SER A 233 -6.03 9.99 28.40
CA SER A 233 -5.54 9.51 29.69
C SER A 233 -6.43 10.10 30.78
#